data_AF-A0A926T7U8-F1
#
_entry.id   AF-A0A926T7U8-F1
#
_cell.length_a   1.000
_cell.length_b   1.000
_cell.length_c   1.000
_cell.angle_alpha   90.00
_cell.angle_beta   90.00
_cell.angle_gamma   90.00
#
_symmetry.space_group_name_H-M   'P 1'
#
loop_
_entity.id
_entity.type
_entity.pdbx_description
1 polymer ?
#
loop_
_entity_poly.entity_id
_entity_poly.type
_entity_poly.pdbx_seq_one_letter_code
_entity_poly.pdbx_strand_id
1 'polypeptide(L)'
;MSNNRSGFFFGGVLLGAAIGTVTGLLLAPRTGRDTRKLLKKSADALPELAEDLSTSVQMQADRLSETALRNWDGTLTRLREAINAGIEASGRERQILSQTEAAGSPASSSPMRDAYGDVVTNSAGEVMPTEMPQER
;
A
#
# COMPACT_ATOMS: atom_id res chain seq x y z
N MET A 1 -18.73 -31.12 18.04
CA MET A 1 -17.36 -30.84 18.52
C MET A 1 -16.59 -30.11 17.43
N SER A 2 -16.15 -28.85 17.62
CA SER A 2 -15.50 -28.08 16.54
C SER A 2 -14.70 -26.88 17.05
N ASN A 3 -13.49 -27.09 17.59
CA ASN A 3 -12.65 -25.96 18.04
C ASN A 3 -11.13 -26.11 17.80
N ASN A 4 -10.66 -27.15 17.09
CA ASN A 4 -9.22 -27.42 16.98
C ASN A 4 -8.58 -27.09 15.62
N ARG A 5 -9.36 -26.75 14.57
CA ARG A 5 -8.79 -26.46 13.23
C ARG A 5 -8.22 -25.05 13.10
N SER A 6 -8.81 -24.07 13.79
CA SER A 6 -8.32 -22.69 13.81
C SER A 6 -6.95 -22.57 14.48
N GLY A 7 -6.69 -23.36 15.52
CA GLY A 7 -5.40 -23.39 16.22
C GLY A 7 -4.24 -23.82 15.31
N PHE A 8 -4.46 -24.80 14.43
CA PHE A 8 -3.45 -25.24 13.47
C PHE A 8 -3.10 -24.18 12.43
N PHE A 9 -4.11 -23.44 11.91
CA PHE A 9 -3.86 -22.38 10.93
C PHE A 9 -3.11 -21.20 11.53
N PHE A 10 -3.55 -20.71 12.71
CA PHE A 10 -2.84 -19.63 13.42
C PHE A 10 -1.43 -20.04 13.84
N GLY A 11 -1.24 -21.29 14.27
CA GLY A 11 0.09 -21.84 14.55
C GLY A 11 1.00 -21.82 13.32
N GLY A 12 0.46 -22.21 12.15
CA GLY A 12 1.19 -22.17 10.88
C GLY A 12 1.55 -20.75 10.44
N VAL A 13 0.61 -19.80 10.56
CA VAL A 13 0.87 -18.38 10.22
C VAL A 13 1.93 -17.78 11.15
N LEU A 14 1.84 -18.03 12.45
CA LEU A 14 2.81 -17.51 13.42
C LEU A 14 4.22 -18.06 13.18
N LEU A 15 4.33 -19.38 12.93
CA LEU A 15 5.59 -20.03 12.60
C LEU A 15 6.17 -19.51 11.27
N GLY A 16 5.34 -19.40 10.24
CA GLY A 16 5.73 -18.86 8.93
C GLY A 16 6.20 -17.41 9.02
N ALA A 17 5.51 -16.58 9.81
CA ALA A 17 5.91 -15.18 10.05
C ALA A 17 7.24 -15.10 10.80
N ALA A 18 7.45 -15.92 11.83
CA ALA A 18 8.72 -15.95 12.56
C ALA A 18 9.89 -16.34 11.64
N ILE A 19 9.74 -17.40 10.83
CA ILE A 19 10.79 -17.83 9.88
C ILE A 19 11.00 -16.78 8.78
N GLY A 20 9.92 -16.25 8.22
CA GLY A 20 9.97 -15.24 7.15
C GLY A 20 10.60 -13.92 7.62
N THR A 21 10.34 -13.50 8.85
CA THR A 21 10.94 -12.30 9.44
C THR A 21 12.42 -12.50 9.74
N VAL A 22 12.83 -13.63 10.33
CA VAL A 22 14.26 -13.94 10.55
C VAL A 22 15.00 -13.98 9.21
N THR A 23 14.43 -14.67 8.21
CA THR A 23 15.02 -14.79 6.87
C THR A 23 15.10 -13.43 6.16
N GLY A 24 14.01 -12.65 6.19
CA GLY A 24 13.95 -11.32 5.59
C GLY A 24 14.88 -10.32 6.29
N LEU A 25 14.98 -10.38 7.62
CA LEU A 25 15.90 -9.57 8.41
C LEU A 25 17.36 -9.96 8.13
N LEU A 26 17.64 -11.23 7.88
CA LEU A 26 18.99 -11.69 7.52
C LEU A 26 19.40 -11.30 6.09
N LEU A 27 18.44 -11.30 5.17
CA LEU A 27 18.64 -10.89 3.79
C LEU A 27 18.80 -9.37 3.67
N ALA A 28 18.22 -8.60 4.61
CA ALA A 28 18.45 -7.16 4.69
C ALA A 28 19.96 -6.87 4.94
N PRO A 29 20.62 -6.07 4.08
CA PRO A 29 22.09 -5.99 4.00
C PRO A 29 22.77 -5.42 5.27
N ARG A 30 22.03 -4.75 6.15
CA ARG A 30 22.60 -4.11 7.36
C ARG A 30 22.64 -5.00 8.60
N THR A 31 21.87 -6.08 8.65
CA THR A 31 21.60 -6.86 9.88
C THR A 31 22.26 -8.25 9.89
N GLY A 32 22.95 -8.64 8.81
CA GLY A 32 23.42 -10.02 8.61
C GLY A 32 24.71 -10.46 9.32
N ARG A 33 25.62 -9.55 9.73
CA ARG A 33 26.95 -9.95 10.26
C ARG A 33 26.90 -10.56 11.66
N ASP A 34 26.18 -9.93 12.58
CA ASP A 34 26.07 -10.39 13.97
C ASP A 34 25.08 -11.54 14.11
N THR A 35 23.98 -11.46 13.35
CA THR A 35 22.95 -12.50 13.32
C THR A 35 23.48 -13.80 12.72
N ARG A 36 24.39 -13.78 11.72
CA ARG A 36 25.06 -15.00 11.22
C ARG A 36 25.91 -15.70 12.30
N LYS A 37 26.55 -14.96 13.21
CA LYS A 37 27.37 -15.55 14.28
C LYS A 37 26.51 -16.24 15.35
N LEU A 38 25.41 -15.60 15.76
CA LEU A 38 24.45 -16.22 16.68
C LEU A 38 23.77 -17.44 16.05
N LEU A 39 23.34 -17.30 14.78
CA LEU A 39 22.66 -18.39 14.10
C LEU A 39 23.56 -19.60 13.89
N LYS A 40 24.87 -19.41 13.64
CA LYS A 40 25.81 -20.54 13.51
C LYS A 40 25.94 -21.35 14.81
N LYS A 41 26.03 -20.67 15.96
CA LYS A 41 26.13 -21.33 17.26
C LYS A 41 24.85 -22.06 17.67
N SER A 42 23.69 -21.52 17.31
CA SER A 42 22.39 -22.16 17.55
C SER A 42 22.08 -23.25 16.53
N ALA A 43 22.46 -23.06 15.26
CA ALA A 43 22.22 -24.01 14.19
C ALA A 43 22.98 -25.32 14.39
N ASP A 44 24.16 -25.30 15.02
CA ASP A 44 24.91 -26.53 15.33
C ASP A 44 24.17 -27.46 16.30
N ALA A 45 23.19 -26.96 17.07
CA ALA A 45 22.37 -27.76 18.00
C ALA A 45 20.98 -28.14 17.45
N LEU A 46 20.59 -27.59 16.30
CA LEU A 46 19.32 -27.93 15.65
C LEU A 46 19.27 -29.28 14.91
N PRO A 47 20.35 -29.87 14.35
CA PRO A 47 20.22 -31.04 13.49
C PRO A 47 19.74 -32.28 14.25
N GLU A 48 20.15 -32.46 15.50
CA GLU A 48 19.72 -33.59 16.34
C GLU A 48 18.20 -33.57 16.58
N LEU A 49 17.63 -32.38 16.82
CA LEU A 49 16.18 -32.18 16.96
C LEU A 49 15.44 -32.29 15.62
N ALA A 50 16.10 -31.92 14.51
CA ALA A 50 15.54 -32.02 13.17
C ALA A 50 15.41 -33.48 12.71
N GLU A 51 16.30 -34.37 13.16
CA GLU A 51 16.32 -35.78 12.76
C GLU A 51 15.16 -36.58 13.40
N ASP A 52 14.90 -36.37 14.69
CA ASP A 52 13.74 -36.94 15.38
C ASP A 52 12.42 -36.35 14.84
N LEU A 53 12.40 -35.04 14.58
CA LEU A 53 11.23 -34.36 14.08
C LEU A 53 10.93 -34.76 12.62
N SER A 54 11.95 -34.93 11.79
CA SER A 54 11.87 -35.39 10.39
C SER A 54 11.06 -36.68 10.26
N THR A 55 11.38 -37.68 11.09
CA THR A 55 10.68 -38.98 11.10
C THR A 55 9.19 -38.81 11.44
N SER A 56 8.85 -37.94 12.40
CA SER A 56 7.47 -37.67 12.80
C SER A 56 6.71 -36.77 11.82
N VAL A 57 7.42 -35.86 11.15
CA VAL A 57 6.86 -34.88 10.22
C VAL A 57 6.58 -35.54 8.88
N GLN A 58 7.41 -36.47 8.39
CA GLN A 58 7.14 -37.18 7.13
C GLN A 58 5.78 -37.88 7.15
N MET A 59 5.47 -38.64 8.22
CA MET A 59 4.19 -39.34 8.35
C MET A 59 2.98 -38.38 8.39
N GLN A 60 3.17 -37.15 8.87
CA GLN A 60 2.12 -36.12 8.92
C GLN A 60 2.06 -35.28 7.64
N ALA A 61 3.20 -35.10 6.98
CA ALA A 61 3.35 -34.36 5.74
C ALA A 61 2.65 -35.06 4.57
N ASP A 62 2.70 -36.40 4.51
CA ASP A 62 1.98 -37.16 3.47
C ASP A 62 0.46 -36.95 3.54
N ARG A 63 -0.10 -36.84 4.75
CA ARG A 63 -1.53 -36.57 4.95
C ARG A 63 -1.88 -35.10 4.72
N LEU A 64 -0.98 -34.20 5.11
CA LEU A 64 -1.13 -32.77 4.91
C LEU A 64 -1.00 -32.42 3.42
N SER A 65 -0.11 -33.06 2.67
CA SER A 65 0.13 -32.79 1.25
C SER A 65 -1.10 -33.14 0.42
N GLU A 66 -1.71 -34.31 0.63
CA GLU A 66 -2.90 -34.72 -0.13
C GLU A 66 -4.10 -33.79 0.11
N THR A 67 -4.21 -33.26 1.32
CA THR A 67 -5.25 -32.28 1.68
C THR A 67 -4.88 -30.88 1.18
N ALA A 68 -3.63 -30.46 1.33
CA ALA A 68 -3.15 -29.16 0.92
C ALA A 68 -3.19 -29.00 -0.60
N LEU A 69 -2.80 -30.03 -1.37
CA LEU A 69 -2.84 -30.01 -2.83
C LEU A 69 -4.25 -29.79 -3.35
N ARG A 70 -5.26 -30.45 -2.75
CA ARG A 70 -6.67 -30.24 -3.11
C ARG A 70 -7.18 -28.85 -2.77
N ASN A 71 -6.62 -28.22 -1.73
CA ASN A 71 -7.05 -26.92 -1.23
C ASN A 71 -6.23 -25.75 -1.82
N TRP A 72 -5.10 -26.06 -2.45
CA TRP A 72 -4.10 -25.11 -2.93
C TRP A 72 -4.61 -24.29 -4.10
N ASP A 73 -5.23 -24.92 -5.09
CA ASP A 73 -5.73 -24.23 -6.29
C ASP A 73 -6.74 -23.13 -5.95
N GLY A 74 -7.66 -23.43 -5.02
CA GLY A 74 -8.64 -22.45 -4.54
C GLY A 74 -7.99 -21.32 -3.73
N THR A 75 -6.99 -21.64 -2.92
CA THR A 75 -6.26 -20.64 -2.12
C THR A 75 -5.44 -19.71 -3.02
N LEU A 76 -4.77 -20.26 -4.04
CA LEU A 76 -3.94 -19.51 -4.98
C LEU A 76 -4.79 -18.58 -5.86
N THR A 77 -5.95 -19.07 -6.29
CA THR A 77 -6.92 -18.27 -7.07
C THR A 77 -7.38 -17.06 -6.25
N ARG A 78 -7.81 -17.28 -5.00
CA ARG A 78 -8.23 -16.21 -4.08
C ARG A 78 -7.11 -15.23 -3.77
N LEU A 79 -5.90 -15.72 -3.56
CA LEU A 79 -4.74 -14.88 -3.29
C LEU A 79 -4.42 -13.98 -4.49
N ARG A 80 -4.42 -14.54 -5.70
CA ARG A 80 -4.19 -13.77 -6.94
C ARG A 80 -5.26 -12.70 -7.13
N GLU A 81 -6.51 -13.04 -6.89
CA GLU A 81 -7.63 -12.10 -6.99
C GLU A 81 -7.53 -10.99 -5.94
N ALA A 82 -7.21 -11.33 -4.69
CA ALA A 82 -6.98 -10.37 -3.62
C ALA A 82 -5.79 -9.43 -3.92
N ILE A 83 -4.71 -9.94 -4.50
CA ILE A 83 -3.55 -9.14 -4.93
C ILE A 83 -3.97 -8.17 -6.04
N ASN A 84 -4.67 -8.64 -7.07
CA ASN A 84 -5.14 -7.78 -8.16
C ASN A 84 -6.07 -6.67 -7.64
N ALA A 85 -7.05 -7.05 -6.81
CA ALA A 85 -7.97 -6.10 -6.18
C ALA A 85 -7.22 -5.09 -5.28
N GLY A 86 -6.20 -5.55 -4.54
CA GLY A 86 -5.37 -4.69 -3.70
C GLY A 86 -4.53 -3.70 -4.50
N ILE A 87 -3.93 -4.13 -5.61
CA ILE A 87 -3.17 -3.24 -6.51
C ILE A 87 -4.11 -2.18 -7.08
N GLU A 88 -5.29 -2.58 -7.56
CA GLU A 88 -6.27 -1.65 -8.14
C GLU A 88 -6.82 -0.67 -7.10
N ALA A 89 -7.14 -1.14 -5.89
CA ALA A 89 -7.54 -0.30 -4.77
C ALA A 89 -6.45 0.72 -4.40
N SER A 90 -5.18 0.28 -4.31
CA SER A 90 -4.06 1.16 -4.02
C SER A 90 -3.81 2.22 -5.09
N GLY A 91 -4.10 1.89 -6.36
CA GLY A 91 -4.04 2.83 -7.48
C GLY A 91 -5.14 3.88 -7.41
N ARG A 92 -6.38 3.48 -7.10
CA ARG A 92 -7.52 4.38 -6.92
C ARG A 92 -7.33 5.31 -5.73
N GLU A 93 -6.83 4.80 -4.61
CA GLU A 93 -6.57 5.60 -3.41
C GLU A 93 -5.57 6.74 -3.69
N ARG A 94 -4.51 6.48 -4.48
CA ARG A 94 -3.59 7.53 -4.91
C ARG A 94 -4.27 8.64 -5.73
N GLN A 95 -5.23 8.29 -6.59
CA GLN A 95 -5.95 9.28 -7.41
C GLN A 95 -6.96 10.10 -6.61
N ILE A 96 -7.62 9.49 -5.61
CA ILE A 96 -8.56 10.17 -4.72
C ILE A 96 -7.80 11.14 -3.80
N LEU A 97 -6.63 10.74 -3.31
CA LEU A 97 -5.71 11.61 -2.57
C LEU A 97 -5.23 12.78 -3.44
N SER A 98 -4.85 12.55 -4.70
CA SER A 98 -4.49 13.63 -5.64
C SER A 98 -5.62 14.62 -5.94
N GLN A 99 -6.87 14.16 -6.05
CA GLN A 99 -8.03 15.05 -6.27
C GLN A 99 -8.42 15.83 -5.01
N THR A 100 -8.27 15.23 -3.83
CA THR A 100 -8.56 15.89 -2.55
C THR A 100 -7.53 16.98 -2.25
N GLU A 101 -6.27 16.78 -2.64
CA GLU A 101 -5.21 17.80 -2.54
C GLU A 101 -5.43 18.96 -3.52
N ALA A 102 -5.98 18.70 -4.71
CA ALA A 102 -6.32 19.74 -5.70
C ALA A 102 -7.58 20.56 -5.34
N ALA A 103 -8.53 19.99 -4.60
CA ALA A 103 -9.77 20.66 -4.20
C ALA A 103 -9.70 21.35 -2.81
N GLY A 104 -8.63 21.12 -2.05
CA GLY A 104 -8.47 21.56 -0.66
C GLY A 104 -7.76 22.89 -0.40
N SER A 105 -7.44 23.71 -1.41
CA SER A 105 -6.90 25.07 -1.22
C SER A 105 -7.94 26.18 -1.46
N PRO A 106 -8.73 26.57 -0.46
CA PRO A 106 -9.32 27.89 -0.39
C PRO A 106 -8.52 28.80 0.57
N ALA A 107 -8.27 30.03 0.13
CA ALA A 107 -7.79 31.18 0.92
C ALA A 107 -6.29 31.29 1.24
N SER A 108 -5.55 31.82 0.27
CA SER A 108 -4.66 32.96 0.55
C SER A 108 -5.12 34.16 -0.26
N SER A 109 -6.28 34.70 0.10
CA SER A 109 -6.69 36.05 -0.29
C SER A 109 -5.96 37.05 0.60
N SER A 110 -5.12 37.87 -0.01
CA SER A 110 -4.72 39.16 0.53
C SER A 110 -4.61 40.12 -0.64
N PRO A 111 -5.61 40.98 -0.90
CA PRO A 111 -5.41 42.11 -1.77
C PRO A 111 -4.59 43.14 -0.99
N MET A 112 -3.27 43.15 -1.22
CA MET A 112 -2.42 44.23 -0.74
C MET A 112 -2.78 45.49 -1.53
N ARG A 113 -3.47 46.41 -0.85
CA ARG A 113 -3.85 47.73 -1.34
C ARG A 113 -2.63 48.64 -1.22
N ASP A 114 -1.92 48.84 -2.33
CA ASP A 114 -1.05 50.00 -2.55
C ASP A 114 -1.71 50.83 -3.67
N ALA A 115 -2.41 51.92 -3.36
CA ALA A 115 -1.84 53.24 -3.10
C ALA A 115 -0.95 53.77 -4.24
N TYR A 116 -1.53 53.97 -5.43
CA TYR A 116 -0.99 54.92 -6.40
C TYR A 116 -2.09 55.61 -7.21
N GLY A 117 -2.23 56.91 -6.98
CA GLY A 117 -2.44 57.91 -8.04
C GLY A 117 -3.80 57.95 -8.75
N ASP A 118 -4.70 58.73 -8.17
CA ASP A 118 -5.72 59.55 -8.82
C ASP A 118 -5.42 59.97 -10.28
N VAL A 119 -6.31 59.64 -11.22
CA VAL A 119 -6.71 60.51 -12.35
C VAL A 119 -8.17 60.19 -12.72
N VAL A 120 -9.07 61.09 -12.33
CA VAL A 120 -10.44 61.20 -12.85
C VAL A 120 -10.40 61.68 -14.31
N THR A 121 -11.01 60.92 -15.22
CA THR A 121 -11.42 61.42 -16.55
C THR A 121 -12.88 61.04 -16.77
N ASN A 122 -13.71 62.06 -16.99
CA ASN A 122 -15.12 61.92 -17.32
C ASN A 122 -15.39 62.37 -18.77
N SER A 123 -16.44 61.77 -19.31
CA SER A 123 -17.25 62.09 -20.49
C SER A 123 -16.93 63.41 -21.22
N ALA A 124 -16.47 63.24 -22.46
CA ALA A 124 -16.79 64.08 -23.61
C ALA A 124 -16.75 65.59 -23.38
N GLY A 125 -15.53 66.13 -23.40
CA GLY A 125 -15.29 67.56 -23.40
C GLY A 125 -15.47 68.27 -24.76
N GLU A 126 -16.33 67.80 -25.67
CA GLU A 126 -16.85 68.58 -26.82
C GLU A 126 -17.98 67.86 -27.59
N VAL A 127 -18.91 68.66 -28.12
CA VAL A 127 -20.20 68.29 -28.75
C VAL A 127 -20.17 68.64 -30.23
N MET A 128 -20.83 67.81 -31.08
CA MET A 128 -21.47 68.10 -32.40
C MET A 128 -20.99 67.22 -33.58
N PRO A 129 -21.81 67.01 -34.65
CA PRO A 129 -23.27 67.09 -34.78
C PRO A 129 -23.92 65.80 -35.32
N THR A 130 -25.24 65.73 -35.14
CA THR A 130 -26.21 64.81 -35.76
C THR A 130 -26.10 64.75 -37.28
N GLU A 131 -26.17 63.56 -37.88
CA GLU A 131 -27.20 63.13 -38.84
C GLU A 131 -26.89 61.73 -39.42
N MET A 132 -27.83 60.78 -39.25
CA MET A 132 -27.85 59.48 -39.93
C MET A 132 -28.61 59.62 -41.24
N PRO A 133 -28.16 59.03 -42.37
CA PRO A 133 -29.03 58.83 -43.51
C PRO A 133 -29.72 57.47 -43.38
N GLN A 134 -31.05 57.46 -43.41
CA GLN A 134 -31.84 56.73 -44.42
C GLN A 134 -33.33 56.89 -44.09
N GLU A 135 -34.00 57.69 -44.92
CA GLU A 135 -35.43 57.55 -45.18
C GLU A 135 -35.73 56.15 -45.77
N ARG A 136 -37.03 55.83 -45.80
CA ARG A 136 -37.65 54.61 -46.32
C ARG A 136 -37.01 53.96 -47.53
#